data_AF-A0A962DY94-F1
#
_entry.id   AF-A0A962DY94-F1
#
_cell.length_a   1.000
_cell.length_b   1.000
_cell.length_c   1.000
_cell.angle_alpha   90.00
_cell.angle_beta   90.00
_cell.angle_gamma   90.00
#
_symmetry.space_group_name_H-M   'P 1'
#
loop_
_entity.id
_entity.type
_entity.pdbx_description
1 polymer ?
#
loop_
_entity_poly.entity_id
_entity_poly.type
_entity_poly.pdbx_seq_one_letter_code
_entity_poly.pdbx_strand_id
1 'polypeptide(L)'
;IPLHPLAQRLIENYVLLAGHEQDLPGALFRPVKNNRTGTLEKGLNTNSIYRNIVRKYGLETGLNIEINGLCVHSMRATAATNALSHEADIAKVQEWLGHANVSTTRLYDRRKSRPEDSPTFRVRY
;
A
#
# COMPACT_ATOMS: atom_id res chain seq x y z
N ILE A 1 4.86 13.13 2.99
CA ILE A 1 4.07 11.90 3.26
C ILE A 1 4.74 11.19 4.44
N PRO A 2 3.99 10.82 5.49
CA PRO A 2 4.56 10.09 6.64
C PRO A 2 5.02 8.68 6.24
N LEU A 3 6.12 8.21 6.84
CA LEU A 3 6.71 6.88 6.61
C LEU A 3 6.84 6.15 7.93
N HIS A 4 6.38 4.90 8.00
CA HIS A 4 6.52 4.08 9.20
C HIS A 4 7.99 3.67 9.40
N PRO A 5 8.56 3.69 10.63
CA PRO A 5 9.97 3.38 10.86
C PRO A 5 10.43 2.01 10.33
N LEU A 6 9.54 1.01 10.40
CA LEU A 6 9.82 -0.31 9.81
C LEU A 6 9.97 -0.24 8.28
N ALA A 7 9.12 0.53 7.60
CA ALA A 7 9.21 0.70 6.15
C ALA A 7 10.47 1.48 5.76
N GLN A 8 10.82 2.51 6.53
CA GLN A 8 12.09 3.23 6.36
C GLN A 8 13.29 2.28 6.44
N ARG A 9 13.38 1.48 7.49
CA ARG A 9 14.48 0.51 7.67
C ARG A 9 14.57 -0.49 6.51
N LEU A 10 13.44 -0.96 6.00
CA LEU A 10 13.42 -1.89 4.85
C LEU A 10 13.90 -1.22 3.56
N ILE A 11 13.53 0.05 3.34
CA ILE A 11 14.00 0.82 2.19
C ILE A 11 15.51 1.08 2.28
N GLU A 12 16.00 1.47 3.45
CA GLU A 12 17.44 1.68 3.69
C GLU A 12 18.25 0.40 3.41
N ASN A 13 17.80 -0.75 3.94
CA ASN A 13 18.41 -2.04 3.67
C ASN A 13 18.40 -2.38 2.18
N TYR A 14 17.29 -2.12 1.48
CA TYR A 14 17.19 -2.37 0.05
C TYR A 14 18.19 -1.52 -0.75
N VAL A 15 18.26 -0.21 -0.49
CA VAL A 15 19.15 0.71 -1.21
C VAL A 15 20.62 0.32 -0.98
N LEU A 16 20.97 -0.03 0.26
CA LEU A 16 22.30 -0.52 0.60
C LEU A 16 22.66 -1.80 -0.17
N LEU A 17 21.76 -2.78 -0.21
CA LEU A 17 21.99 -4.04 -0.95
C LEU A 17 22.00 -3.85 -2.46
N ALA A 18 21.29 -2.85 -2.97
CA ALA A 18 21.25 -2.52 -4.39
C ALA A 18 22.46 -1.69 -4.83
N GLY A 19 23.26 -1.15 -3.90
CA GLY A 19 24.55 -0.50 -4.16
C GLY A 19 24.43 0.87 -4.85
N HIS A 20 23.32 1.57 -4.65
CA HIS A 20 23.09 2.89 -5.25
C HIS A 20 22.67 3.94 -4.22
N GLU A 21 23.13 3.81 -2.97
CA GLU A 21 22.87 4.74 -1.87
C GLU A 21 23.40 6.16 -2.14
N GLN A 22 24.47 6.29 -2.93
CA GLN A 22 25.05 7.58 -3.29
C GLN A 22 24.36 8.24 -4.48
N ASP A 23 23.56 7.50 -5.24
CA ASP A 23 22.83 8.02 -6.39
C ASP A 23 21.48 8.61 -5.97
N LEU A 24 21.56 9.75 -5.27
CA LEU A 24 20.41 10.51 -4.80
C LEU A 24 19.41 10.95 -5.90
N PRO A 25 19.84 11.40 -7.10
CA PRO A 25 18.90 11.74 -8.17
C PRO A 25 18.35 10.50 -8.90
N GLY A 26 18.98 9.35 -8.73
CA GLY A 26 18.59 8.10 -9.36
C GLY A 26 17.24 7.58 -8.88
N ALA A 27 16.70 6.62 -9.64
CA ALA A 27 15.45 5.98 -9.25
C ALA A 27 15.65 5.16 -7.96
N LEU A 28 14.77 5.38 -6.98
CA LEU A 28 14.78 4.64 -5.72
C LEU A 28 14.63 3.13 -5.98
N PHE A 29 13.59 2.72 -6.70
CA PHE A 29 13.39 1.30 -7.06
C PHE A 29 13.79 1.05 -8.50
N ARG A 30 14.72 0.11 -8.68
CA ARG A 30 15.29 -0.27 -9.97
C ARG A 30 14.93 -1.70 -10.36
N PRO A 31 14.84 -2.03 -11.66
CA PRO A 31 14.71 -3.42 -12.09
C PRO A 31 15.97 -4.20 -11.72
N VAL A 32 15.80 -5.39 -11.14
CA VAL A 32 16.89 -6.35 -10.86
C VAL A 32 17.30 -7.15 -12.10
N LYS A 33 16.44 -7.22 -13.12
CA LYS A 33 16.69 -7.93 -14.37
C LYS A 33 15.99 -7.21 -15.53
N ASN A 34 16.71 -7.01 -16.62
CA ASN A 34 16.17 -6.40 -17.85
C ASN A 34 16.77 -7.07 -19.09
N ASN A 35 16.10 -8.11 -19.57
CA ASN A 35 16.54 -8.87 -20.75
C ASN A 35 16.35 -8.13 -22.09
N ARG A 36 15.64 -6.99 -22.10
CA ARG A 36 15.34 -6.26 -23.35
C ARG A 36 16.45 -5.27 -23.71
N THR A 37 16.93 -4.50 -22.74
CA THR A 37 17.92 -3.44 -22.98
C THR A 37 19.15 -3.54 -22.10
N GLY A 38 19.20 -4.45 -21.13
CA GLY A 38 20.29 -4.55 -20.14
C GLY A 38 20.33 -3.40 -19.12
N THR A 39 19.73 -2.24 -19.41
CA THR A 39 19.76 -1.06 -18.54
C THR A 39 19.00 -1.29 -17.23
N LEU A 40 19.69 -1.16 -16.09
CA LEU A 40 19.11 -1.27 -14.74
C LEU A 40 18.99 0.08 -14.02
N GLU A 41 19.77 1.08 -14.44
CA GLU A 41 19.80 2.45 -13.92
C GLU A 41 18.56 3.26 -14.37
N LYS A 42 17.37 2.77 -14.04
CA LYS A 42 16.09 3.39 -14.40
C LYS A 42 15.00 2.99 -13.41
N GLY A 43 13.91 3.74 -13.43
CA GLY A 43 12.72 3.42 -12.65
C GLY A 43 12.17 2.03 -12.98
N LEU A 44 11.76 1.31 -11.93
CA LEU A 44 11.04 0.05 -12.04
C LEU A 44 9.76 0.25 -12.87
N ASN A 45 9.48 -0.69 -13.77
CA ASN A 45 8.27 -0.63 -14.58
C ASN A 45 7.01 -0.90 -13.74
N THR A 46 5.97 -0.09 -13.91
CA THR A 46 4.70 -0.21 -13.17
C THR A 46 4.04 -1.58 -13.32
N ASN A 47 4.09 -2.18 -14.52
CA ASN A 47 3.55 -3.53 -14.72
C ASN A 47 4.34 -4.59 -13.96
N SER A 48 5.65 -4.38 -13.75
CA SER A 48 6.48 -5.27 -12.93
C SER A 48 6.10 -5.18 -11.45
N ILE A 49 5.64 -4.03 -10.96
CA ILE A 49 5.12 -3.90 -9.59
C ILE A 49 3.93 -4.85 -9.40
N TYR A 50 2.93 -4.78 -10.28
CA TYR A 50 1.79 -5.68 -10.17
C TYR A 50 2.18 -7.16 -10.37
N ARG A 51 2.87 -7.49 -11.47
CA ARG A 51 3.11 -8.90 -11.85
C ARG A 51 4.18 -9.59 -11.00
N ASN A 52 5.30 -8.92 -10.77
CA ASN A 52 6.50 -9.54 -10.20
C ASN A 52 6.63 -9.32 -8.69
N ILE A 53 5.88 -8.37 -8.13
CA ILE A 53 5.89 -8.10 -6.69
C ILE A 53 4.53 -8.50 -6.10
N VAL A 54 3.47 -7.76 -6.40
CA VAL A 54 2.15 -7.94 -5.75
C VAL A 54 1.59 -9.33 -6.04
N ARG A 55 1.51 -9.72 -7.31
CA ARG A 55 0.97 -11.01 -7.71
C ARG A 55 1.88 -12.16 -7.28
N LYS A 56 3.19 -12.01 -7.44
CA LYS A 56 4.16 -13.05 -7.04
C LYS A 56 4.05 -13.36 -5.55
N TYR A 57 4.24 -12.37 -4.70
CA TYR A 57 4.23 -12.58 -3.24
C TYR A 57 2.82 -12.88 -2.73
N GLY A 58 1.77 -12.36 -3.37
CA GLY A 58 0.39 -12.77 -3.08
C GLY A 58 0.20 -14.29 -3.22
N LEU A 59 0.68 -14.89 -4.31
CA LEU A 59 0.60 -16.34 -4.51
C LEU A 59 1.48 -17.11 -3.51
N GLU A 60 2.68 -16.63 -3.20
CA GLU A 60 3.57 -17.26 -2.22
C GLU A 60 2.97 -17.29 -0.80
N THR A 61 2.10 -16.33 -0.47
CA THR A 61 1.35 -16.33 0.80
C THR A 61 0.11 -17.23 0.81
N GLY A 62 -0.21 -17.90 -0.31
CA GLY A 62 -1.40 -18.76 -0.44
C GLY A 62 -2.70 -17.99 -0.70
N LEU A 63 -2.64 -16.69 -1.03
CA LEU A 63 -3.84 -15.92 -1.38
C LEU A 63 -4.36 -16.32 -2.76
N ASN A 64 -5.68 -16.52 -2.87
CA ASN A 64 -6.32 -16.71 -4.15
C ASN A 64 -6.57 -15.34 -4.80
N ILE A 65 -5.59 -14.88 -5.58
CA ILE A 65 -5.58 -13.54 -6.16
C ILE A 65 -6.82 -13.23 -7.00
N GLU A 66 -7.38 -14.22 -7.70
CA GLU A 66 -8.56 -14.05 -8.54
C GLU A 66 -9.81 -13.81 -7.72
N ILE A 67 -9.96 -14.52 -6.60
CA ILE A 67 -11.09 -14.35 -5.67
C ILE A 67 -10.91 -13.10 -4.82
N ASN A 68 -9.69 -12.82 -4.34
CA ASN A 68 -9.40 -11.74 -3.42
C ASN A 68 -9.24 -10.37 -4.10
N GLY A 69 -9.13 -10.33 -5.44
CA GLY A 69 -8.94 -9.07 -6.19
C GLY A 69 -7.64 -8.33 -5.83
N LEU A 70 -6.57 -9.07 -5.47
CA LEU A 70 -5.32 -8.49 -5.00
C LEU A 70 -4.61 -7.71 -6.12
N CYS A 71 -4.46 -6.40 -5.95
CA CYS A 71 -3.77 -5.52 -6.88
C CYS A 71 -3.15 -4.31 -6.16
N VAL A 72 -2.44 -3.46 -6.91
CA VAL A 72 -1.85 -2.23 -6.35
C VAL A 72 -2.87 -1.30 -5.71
N HIS A 73 -4.07 -1.19 -6.31
CA HIS A 73 -5.14 -0.35 -5.78
C HIS A 73 -5.81 -0.97 -4.56
N SER A 74 -5.92 -2.30 -4.50
CA SER A 74 -6.49 -2.97 -3.33
C SER A 74 -5.62 -2.81 -2.09
N MET A 75 -4.28 -2.79 -2.23
CA MET A 75 -3.38 -2.47 -1.12
C MET A 75 -3.60 -1.05 -0.57
N ARG A 76 -3.81 -0.07 -1.47
CA ARG A 76 -4.18 1.30 -1.07
C ARG A 76 -5.51 1.34 -0.34
N ALA A 77 -6.51 0.61 -0.83
CA ALA A 77 -7.82 0.48 -0.19
C ALA A 77 -7.70 -0.14 1.22
N THR A 78 -6.91 -1.20 1.37
CA THR A 78 -6.65 -1.83 2.66
C THR A 78 -5.96 -0.87 3.62
N ALA A 79 -4.95 -0.12 3.17
CA ALA A 79 -4.27 0.87 3.99
C ALA A 79 -5.22 1.96 4.51
N ALA A 80 -6.07 2.51 3.63
CA ALA A 80 -7.10 3.48 4.00
C ALA A 80 -8.12 2.91 4.98
N THR A 81 -8.64 1.72 4.69
CA THR A 81 -9.64 1.03 5.52
C THR A 81 -9.05 0.73 6.91
N ASN A 82 -7.82 0.22 6.98
CA ASN A 82 -7.16 -0.08 8.25
C ASN A 82 -6.91 1.17 9.10
N ALA A 83 -6.49 2.28 8.49
CA ALA A 83 -6.32 3.54 9.21
C ALA A 83 -7.66 4.01 9.83
N LEU A 84 -8.73 4.00 9.04
CA LEU A 84 -10.06 4.43 9.50
C LEU A 84 -10.66 3.48 10.55
N SER A 85 -10.47 2.17 10.40
CA SER A 85 -10.90 1.16 11.39
C SER A 85 -10.19 1.32 12.74
N HIS A 86 -8.95 1.81 12.75
CA HIS A 86 -8.21 2.18 13.96
C HIS A 86 -8.38 3.67 14.33
N GLU A 87 -9.57 4.22 14.04
CA GLU A 87 -10.03 5.53 14.49
C GLU A 87 -9.20 6.73 14.02
N ALA A 88 -8.41 6.58 12.94
CA ALA A 88 -7.75 7.72 12.33
C ALA A 88 -8.77 8.76 11.83
N ASP A 89 -8.41 10.03 11.96
CA ASP A 89 -9.21 11.15 11.45
C ASP A 89 -9.36 11.06 9.92
N ILE A 90 -10.60 11.11 9.43
CA ILE A 90 -10.90 10.98 8.00
C ILE A 90 -10.29 12.11 7.15
N ALA A 91 -10.15 13.32 7.70
CA ALA A 91 -9.50 14.43 7.01
C ALA A 91 -7.99 14.17 6.86
N LYS A 92 -7.34 13.60 7.89
CA LYS A 92 -5.93 13.20 7.81
C LYS A 92 -5.72 12.04 6.83
N VAL A 93 -6.63 11.07 6.80
CA VAL A 93 -6.59 9.98 5.82
C VAL A 93 -6.81 10.51 4.40
N GLN A 94 -7.70 11.48 4.20
CA GLN A 94 -7.91 12.14 2.91
C GLN A 94 -6.63 12.83 2.41
N GLU A 95 -5.97 13.61 3.28
CA GLU A 95 -4.71 14.27 2.97
C GLU A 95 -3.62 13.25 2.62
N TRP A 96 -3.48 12.20 3.44
CA TRP A 96 -2.51 11.13 3.22
C TRP A 96 -2.71 10.40 1.87
N LEU A 97 -3.97 10.21 1.46
CA LEU A 97 -4.31 9.63 0.17
C LEU A 97 -4.17 10.65 -0.98
N GLY A 98 -4.16 11.96 -0.71
CA GLY A 98 -4.18 12.99 -1.76
C GLY A 98 -5.53 13.08 -2.47
N HIS A 99 -6.64 12.79 -1.79
CA HIS A 99 -7.97 12.94 -2.36
C HIS A 99 -8.43 14.40 -2.31
N ALA A 100 -8.91 14.92 -3.44
CA ALA A 100 -9.46 16.28 -3.53
C ALA A 100 -10.81 16.44 -2.81
N ASN A 101 -11.55 15.35 -2.58
CA ASN A 101 -12.85 15.37 -1.94
C ASN A 101 -12.97 14.24 -0.91
N VAL A 102 -13.35 14.58 0.33
CA VAL A 102 -13.55 13.61 1.42
C VAL A 102 -14.53 12.48 1.06
N SER A 103 -15.48 12.72 0.16
CA SER A 103 -16.46 11.71 -0.27
C SER A 103 -15.81 10.47 -0.90
N THR A 104 -14.66 10.61 -1.58
CA THR A 104 -13.94 9.42 -2.11
C THR A 104 -13.26 8.64 -0.98
N THR A 105 -12.79 9.32 0.07
CA THR A 105 -12.24 8.66 1.27
C THR A 105 -13.32 7.93 2.07
N ARG A 106 -14.55 8.48 2.13
CA ARG A 106 -15.68 7.85 2.81
C ARG A 106 -16.03 6.46 2.26
N LEU A 107 -15.70 6.17 0.99
CA LEU A 107 -15.89 4.82 0.41
C LEU A 107 -15.08 3.73 1.15
N TYR A 108 -14.03 4.11 1.88
CA TYR A 108 -13.21 3.19 2.68
C TYR A 108 -13.63 3.14 4.17
N ASP A 109 -14.53 4.02 4.62
CA ASP A 109 -14.95 4.08 6.03
C ASP A 109 -16.07 3.07 6.32
N ARG A 110 -15.69 1.92 6.89
CA ARG A 110 -16.61 0.83 7.25
C ARG A 110 -17.10 0.89 8.71
N ARG A 111 -16.78 1.94 9.47
CA ARG A 111 -17.19 2.02 10.89
C ARG A 111 -18.70 2.01 11.06
N LYS A 112 -19.45 2.58 10.11
CA LYS A 112 -20.93 2.60 10.13
C LYS A 112 -21.58 1.23 9.95
N SER A 113 -20.84 0.21 9.50
CA SER A 113 -21.35 -1.15 9.30
C SER A 113 -20.99 -2.12 10.43
N ARG A 114 -20.36 -1.64 11.51
CA ARG A 114 -19.97 -2.47 12.65
C ARG A 114 -21.20 -2.79 13.50
N PRO A 115 -21.55 -4.07 13.70
CA PRO A 115 -22.66 -4.45 14.56
C PRO A 115 -22.54 -3.88 15.97
N GLU A 116 -21.32 -3.81 16.52
CA GLU A 116 -21.05 -3.24 17.86
C GLU A 116 -21.39 -1.74 17.99
N ASP A 117 -21.45 -1.01 16.87
CA ASP A 117 -21.84 0.39 16.83
C ASP A 117 -23.36 0.59 16.68
N SER A 118 -24.12 -0.51 16.53
CA SER A 118 -25.59 -0.48 16.48
C SER A 118 -26.20 -0.15 17.84
N PRO A 119 -27.32 0.61 17.88
CA PRO A 119 -28.09 0.83 19.10
C PRO A 119 -28.45 -0.47 19.82
N THR A 120 -28.72 -1.55 19.07
CA THR A 120 -29.06 -2.87 19.61
C THR A 120 -27.93 -3.47 20.47
N PHE A 121 -26.66 -3.29 20.07
CA PHE A 121 -25.51 -3.84 20.80
C PHE A 121 -25.13 -3.01 22.03
N ARG A 122 -25.63 -1.78 22.17
CA ARG A 122 -25.33 -0.87 23.29
C ARG A 122 -26.32 -0.95 24.44
N VAL A 123 -27.37 -1.77 24.33
CA VAL A 123 -28.33 -2.01 25.41
C VAL A 123 -27.66 -2.82 26.52
N ARG A 124 -27.70 -2.34 27.75
CA ARG A 124 -27.31 -3.10 28.95
C ARG A 124 -28.58 -3.54 29.68
N TYR A 125 -28.71 -4.85 29.95
CA TYR A 125 -29.74 -5.41 30.84
C TYR A 125 -29.19 -5.48 32.26
#